data_AF-A0A1F9YB71-F1
#
_entry.id   AF-A0A1F9YB71-F1
#
_cell.length_a   1.000
_cell.length_b   1.000
_cell.length_c   1.000
_cell.angle_alpha   90.00
_cell.angle_beta   90.00
_cell.angle_gamma   90.00
#
_symmetry.space_group_name_H-M   'P 1'
#
loop_
_entity.id
_entity.type
_entity.pdbx_description
1 polymer ?
#
loop_
_entity_poly.entity_id
_entity_poly.type
_entity_poly.pdbx_seq_one_letter_code
_entity_poly.pdbx_strand_id
1 'polypeptide(L)'
;MSKPKNRLPEEHLAEAKKMVQKHRKKKSCNYCYDRGYLGINEENMLIPCQRCVNQDPVFKEWKAYVKARPELYEQFKDSIEEDEKKTESTNTQEDAKEKLPTEKELTQQFHARR
;
A
#
# COMPACT_ATOMS: atom_id res chain seq x y z
N MET A 1 0.21 -30.62 -5.90
CA MET A 1 0.16 -29.31 -5.23
C MET A 1 -0.40 -28.29 -6.23
N SER A 2 -1.71 -28.11 -6.27
CA SER A 2 -2.33 -27.09 -7.13
C SER A 2 -1.97 -25.72 -6.56
N LYS A 3 -1.15 -24.94 -7.28
CA LYS A 3 -0.87 -23.54 -6.91
C LYS A 3 -2.22 -22.81 -6.80
N PRO A 4 -2.50 -22.07 -5.72
CA PRO A 4 -3.73 -21.31 -5.61
C PRO A 4 -3.83 -20.35 -6.80
N LYS A 5 -5.00 -20.34 -7.45
CA LYS A 5 -5.27 -19.68 -8.73
C LYS A 5 -4.99 -18.17 -8.73
N ASN A 6 -4.85 -17.58 -7.54
CA ASN A 6 -4.68 -16.14 -7.31
C ASN A 6 -3.24 -15.76 -6.89
N ARG A 7 -2.31 -16.71 -6.79
CA ARG A 7 -0.93 -16.40 -6.38
C ARG A 7 -0.09 -15.98 -7.58
N LEU A 8 0.50 -14.80 -7.48
CA LEU A 8 1.36 -14.22 -8.50
C LEU A 8 2.59 -15.12 -8.77
N PRO A 9 2.84 -15.53 -10.04
CA PRO A 9 4.07 -16.21 -10.43
C PRO A 9 5.34 -15.42 -10.05
N GLU A 10 6.42 -16.15 -9.75
CA GLU A 10 7.68 -15.56 -9.29
C GLU A 10 8.34 -14.65 -10.33
N GLU A 11 8.14 -14.93 -11.62
CA GLU A 11 8.61 -14.09 -12.73
C GLU A 11 8.03 -12.68 -12.65
N HIS A 12 6.76 -12.55 -12.31
CA HIS A 12 6.08 -11.26 -12.21
C HIS A 12 6.42 -10.54 -10.91
N LEU A 13 6.66 -11.28 -9.82
CA LEU A 13 7.21 -10.74 -8.59
C LEU A 13 8.59 -10.10 -8.84
N ALA A 14 9.46 -10.76 -9.60
CA ALA A 14 10.78 -10.24 -9.93
C ALA A 14 10.68 -8.92 -10.71
N GLU A 15 9.74 -8.81 -11.63
CA GLU A 15 9.52 -7.57 -12.39
C GLU A 15 8.97 -6.45 -11.50
N ALA A 16 8.00 -6.76 -10.61
CA ALA A 16 7.50 -5.80 -9.62
C ALA A 16 8.63 -5.24 -8.74
N LYS A 17 9.57 -6.10 -8.31
CA LYS A 17 10.76 -5.66 -7.54
C LYS A 17 11.60 -4.65 -8.33
N LYS A 18 11.81 -4.86 -9.63
CA LYS A 18 12.56 -3.91 -10.47
C LYS A 18 11.85 -2.56 -10.57
N MET A 19 10.53 -2.55 -10.78
CA MET A 19 9.73 -1.31 -10.82
C MET A 19 9.87 -0.53 -9.51
N VAL A 20 9.78 -1.22 -8.38
CA VAL A 20 9.96 -0.60 -7.05
C VAL A 20 11.35 0.00 -6.88
N GLN A 21 12.42 -0.69 -7.32
CA GLN A 21 13.78 -0.16 -7.26
C GLN A 21 13.97 1.09 -8.14
N LYS A 22 13.34 1.11 -9.33
CA LYS A 22 13.40 2.22 -10.28
C LYS A 22 12.77 3.50 -9.74
N HIS A 23 11.65 3.38 -9.02
CA HIS A 23 10.90 4.53 -8.47
C HIS A 23 11.24 4.87 -7.02
N ARG A 24 12.45 4.51 -6.57
CA ARG A 24 12.93 4.88 -5.25
C ARG A 24 13.24 6.37 -5.19
N LYS A 25 12.59 7.06 -4.25
CA LYS A 25 12.93 8.44 -3.87
C LYS A 25 14.16 8.50 -2.95
N LYS A 26 14.44 7.42 -2.20
CA LYS A 26 15.57 7.36 -1.25
C LYS A 26 16.31 6.01 -1.33
N LYS A 27 17.65 6.07 -1.23
CA LYS A 27 18.55 4.90 -1.20
C LYS A 27 18.66 4.26 0.17
N SER A 28 18.49 5.04 1.25
CA SER A 28 18.43 4.54 2.62
C SER A 28 17.05 4.74 3.24
N CYS A 29 16.58 3.75 3.99
CA CYS A 29 15.30 3.71 4.67
C CYS A 29 15.30 2.66 5.78
N ASN A 30 15.19 3.11 7.03
CA ASN A 30 15.15 2.24 8.21
C ASN A 30 13.87 1.40 8.30
N TYR A 31 12.81 1.79 7.59
CA TYR A 31 11.52 1.10 7.66
C TYR A 31 11.50 -0.17 6.79
N CYS A 32 12.05 -0.10 5.57
CA CYS A 32 12.19 -1.27 4.70
C CYS A 32 13.60 -1.87 4.75
N TYR A 33 14.51 -1.33 5.56
CA TYR A 33 15.93 -1.69 5.60
C TYR A 33 16.57 -1.65 4.21
N ASP A 34 16.43 -0.51 3.53
CA ASP A 34 17.00 -0.22 2.20
C ASP A 34 16.51 -1.11 1.04
N ARG A 35 15.58 -2.03 1.29
CA ARG A 35 15.01 -2.94 0.28
C ARG A 35 14.05 -2.26 -0.70
N GLY A 36 13.41 -1.15 -0.32
CA GLY A 36 12.38 -0.48 -1.13
C GLY A 36 10.97 -1.08 -1.00
N TYR A 37 10.82 -2.23 -0.38
CA TYR A 37 9.53 -2.89 -0.11
C TYR A 37 9.52 -3.53 1.29
N LEU A 38 8.33 -3.75 1.84
CA LEU A 38 8.18 -4.30 3.20
C LEU A 38 8.19 -5.83 3.20
N GLY A 39 7.56 -6.42 2.18
CA GLY A 39 7.47 -7.86 2.03
C GLY A 39 6.59 -8.23 0.84
N ILE A 40 6.15 -9.48 0.85
CA ILE A 40 5.16 -10.05 -0.06
C ILE A 40 3.94 -10.46 0.75
N ASN A 41 2.75 -10.32 0.18
CA ASN A 41 1.52 -10.84 0.80
C ASN A 41 1.31 -12.34 0.46
N GLU A 42 0.19 -12.90 0.93
CA GLU A 42 -0.18 -14.30 0.71
C GLU A 42 -0.33 -14.66 -0.78
N GLU A 43 -0.70 -13.67 -1.60
CA GLU A 43 -0.84 -13.77 -3.05
C GLU A 43 0.48 -13.54 -3.79
N ASN A 44 1.60 -13.45 -3.08
CA ASN A 44 2.92 -13.17 -3.65
C ASN A 44 2.99 -11.81 -4.37
N MET A 45 2.16 -10.85 -3.96
CA MET A 45 2.24 -9.45 -4.41
C MET A 45 3.21 -8.66 -3.53
N LEU A 46 4.00 -7.82 -4.18
CA LEU A 46 5.01 -6.99 -3.51
C LEU A 46 4.37 -5.77 -2.85
N ILE A 47 4.69 -5.52 -1.59
CA ILE A 47 4.21 -4.34 -0.85
C ILE A 47 5.29 -3.25 -0.87
N PRO A 48 5.18 -2.20 -1.72
CA PRO A 48 6.18 -1.14 -1.81
C PRO A 48 6.22 -0.29 -0.54
N CYS A 49 7.42 0.16 -0.17
CA CYS A 49 7.60 1.03 0.99
C CYS A 49 7.11 2.45 0.69
N GLN A 50 6.04 2.87 1.36
CA GLN A 50 5.46 4.22 1.24
C GLN A 50 6.43 5.35 1.57
N ARG A 51 7.46 5.09 2.39
CA ARG A 51 8.40 6.13 2.86
C ARG A 51 9.50 6.44 1.86
N CYS A 52 9.94 5.46 1.08
CA CYS A 52 11.11 5.61 0.20
C CYS A 52 10.83 5.32 -1.28
N VAL A 53 9.63 4.89 -1.63
CA VAL A 53 9.23 4.57 -3.00
C VAL A 53 8.02 5.40 -3.40
N ASN A 54 8.03 5.90 -4.63
CA ASN A 54 6.87 6.58 -5.18
C ASN A 54 5.82 5.56 -5.61
N GLN A 55 4.70 5.49 -4.91
CA GLN A 55 3.67 4.49 -5.20
C GLN A 55 2.94 4.77 -6.51
N ASP A 56 2.61 6.03 -6.81
CA ASP A 56 1.86 6.39 -8.02
C ASP A 56 2.50 5.88 -9.33
N PRO A 57 3.79 6.13 -9.63
CA PRO A 57 4.38 5.63 -10.85
C PRO A 57 4.58 4.10 -10.83
N VAL A 58 4.82 3.51 -9.66
CA VAL A 58 4.91 2.04 -9.52
C VAL A 58 3.57 1.39 -9.87
N PHE A 59 2.46 1.89 -9.33
CA PHE A 59 1.13 1.36 -9.62
C PHE A 59 0.74 1.58 -11.08
N LYS A 60 1.08 2.72 -11.69
CA LYS A 60 0.84 2.96 -13.12
C LYS A 60 1.62 1.98 -14.01
N GLU A 61 2.91 1.78 -13.74
CA GLU A 61 3.76 0.84 -14.49
C GLU A 61 3.30 -0.61 -14.27
N TRP A 62 2.89 -0.97 -13.05
CA TRP A 62 2.32 -2.27 -12.73
C TRP A 62 0.99 -2.52 -13.45
N LYS A 63 0.04 -1.58 -13.42
CA LYS A 63 -1.23 -1.68 -14.14
C LYS A 63 -0.99 -1.84 -15.64
N ALA A 64 -0.07 -1.08 -16.22
CA ALA A 64 0.30 -1.22 -17.63
C ALA A 64 0.90 -2.60 -17.94
N TYR A 65 1.76 -3.11 -17.06
CA TYR A 65 2.36 -4.44 -17.19
C TYR A 65 1.34 -5.57 -17.13
N VAL A 66 0.36 -5.48 -16.21
CA VAL A 66 -0.75 -6.43 -16.11
C VAL A 66 -1.64 -6.35 -17.35
N LYS A 67 -2.04 -5.15 -17.80
CA LYS A 67 -2.85 -4.96 -19.02
C LYS A 67 -2.15 -5.50 -20.29
N ALA A 68 -0.82 -5.47 -20.34
CA ALA A 68 -0.05 -6.02 -21.45
C ALA A 68 -0.01 -7.55 -21.48
N ARG A 69 -0.43 -8.24 -20.42
CA ARG A 69 -0.37 -9.71 -20.30
C ARG A 69 -1.78 -10.27 -20.07
N PRO A 70 -2.40 -10.92 -21.07
CA PRO A 70 -3.78 -11.39 -20.96
C PRO A 70 -4.00 -12.37 -19.79
N GLU A 71 -3.02 -13.23 -19.50
CA GLU A 71 -3.11 -14.20 -18.39
C GLU A 71 -3.22 -13.54 -17.01
N LEU A 72 -2.50 -12.44 -16.79
CA LEU A 72 -2.58 -11.66 -15.56
C LEU A 72 -3.81 -10.75 -15.57
N TYR A 73 -4.13 -10.17 -16.72
CA TYR A 73 -5.29 -9.32 -16.85
C TYR A 73 -6.56 -10.09 -16.49
N GLU A 74 -6.78 -11.30 -16.99
CA GLU A 74 -7.98 -12.08 -16.61
C GLU A 74 -8.07 -12.37 -15.11
N GLN A 75 -6.93 -12.55 -14.43
CA GLN A 75 -6.89 -12.80 -12.98
C GLN A 75 -7.16 -11.54 -12.15
N PHE A 76 -6.67 -10.38 -12.60
CA PHE A 76 -6.71 -9.13 -11.83
C PHE A 76 -7.68 -8.09 -12.39
N LYS A 77 -8.38 -8.37 -13.50
CA LYS A 77 -9.30 -7.44 -14.17
C LYS A 77 -10.37 -6.92 -13.22
N ASP A 78 -10.97 -7.81 -12.44
CA ASP A 78 -12.03 -7.46 -11.50
C ASP A 78 -11.54 -6.44 -10.45
N SER A 79 -10.37 -6.70 -9.86
CA SER A 79 -9.72 -5.79 -8.91
C SER A 79 -9.25 -4.47 -9.53
N ILE A 80 -8.76 -4.48 -10.77
CA ILE A 80 -8.32 -3.26 -11.47
C ILE A 80 -9.52 -2.39 -11.84
N GLU A 81 -10.59 -2.98 -12.37
CA GLU A 81 -11.81 -2.25 -12.73
C GLU A 81 -12.54 -1.71 -11.48
N GLU A 82 -12.52 -2.43 -10.35
CA GLU A 82 -13.04 -1.92 -9.08
C GLU A 82 -12.20 -0.74 -8.53
N ASP A 83 -10.87 -0.86 -8.58
CA ASP A 83 -9.96 0.20 -8.13
C ASP A 83 -10.08 1.47 -8.99
N GLU A 84 -10.21 1.33 -10.33
CA GLU A 84 -10.45 2.44 -11.25
C GLU A 84 -11.78 3.15 -10.92
N LYS A 85 -12.85 2.42 -10.60
CA LYS A 85 -14.14 3.00 -10.17
C LYS A 85 -14.07 3.68 -8.80
N LYS A 86 -13.28 3.17 -7.85
CA LYS A 86 -13.11 3.81 -6.52
C LYS A 86 -12.27 5.07 -6.55
N THR A 87 -11.28 5.17 -7.45
CA THR A 87 -10.42 6.36 -7.53
C THR A 87 -11.14 7.66 -7.92
N GLU A 88 -12.35 7.59 -8.50
CA GLU A 88 -13.20 8.78 -8.69
C GLU A 88 -13.92 9.25 -7.41
N SER A 89 -13.92 8.45 -6.34
CA SER A 89 -14.68 8.73 -5.10
C SER A 89 -13.83 8.91 -3.84
N THR A 90 -12.50 8.97 -3.92
CA THR A 90 -11.65 9.12 -2.72
C THR A 90 -10.46 10.03 -2.97
N ASN A 91 -10.74 11.33 -3.06
CA ASN A 91 -9.80 12.38 -2.66
C ASN A 91 -10.46 13.27 -1.60
N THR A 92 -10.80 12.67 -0.47
CA THR A 92 -11.07 13.38 0.79
C THR A 92 -10.56 12.50 1.92
N GLN A 93 -9.23 12.47 2.07
CA GLN A 93 -8.62 12.22 3.37
C GLN A 93 -8.11 13.57 3.86
N GLU A 94 -9.03 14.35 4.43
CA GLU A 94 -8.68 15.39 5.36
C GLU A 94 -8.63 14.75 6.76
N ASP A 95 -7.41 14.75 7.31
CA ASP A 95 -7.09 14.64 8.72
C ASP A 95 -8.16 15.25 9.65
N ALA A 96 -9.03 14.42 10.22
CA ALA A 96 -9.74 14.75 11.45
C ALA A 96 -8.97 14.16 12.63
N LYS A 97 -7.91 14.89 12.97
CA LYS A 97 -7.09 14.81 14.18
C LYS A 97 -7.90 14.44 15.42
N GLU A 98 -7.59 13.28 15.97
CA GLU A 98 -7.88 12.84 17.32
C GLU A 98 -7.55 13.97 18.32
N LYS A 99 -8.57 14.64 18.85
CA LYS A 99 -8.43 15.48 20.05
C LYS A 99 -8.79 14.63 21.26
N LEU A 100 -7.79 13.91 21.77
CA LEU A 100 -7.83 13.34 23.10
C LEU A 100 -7.77 14.50 24.12
N PRO A 101 -8.78 14.72 24.99
CA PRO A 101 -8.68 15.76 26.00
C PRO A 101 -7.63 15.40 27.04
N THR A 102 -6.69 16.32 27.25
CA THR A 102 -5.61 16.26 28.24
C THR A 102 -6.14 16.10 29.67
N GLU A 103 -5.43 15.28 30.43
CA GLU A 103 -5.60 14.86 31.84
C GLU A 103 -5.78 15.99 32.90
N LYS A 104 -5.78 17.27 32.50
CA LYS A 104 -5.84 18.42 33.42
C LYS A 104 -7.25 18.83 33.88
N GLU A 105 -8.32 18.22 33.35
CA GLU A 105 -9.70 18.58 33.71
C GLU A 105 -10.36 17.60 34.69
N LEU A 106 -9.79 16.40 34.90
CA LEU A 106 -10.40 15.40 35.80
C LEU A 106 -10.14 15.68 37.29
N THR A 107 -9.16 16.52 37.63
CA THR A 107 -8.75 16.77 39.03
C THR A 107 -9.59 17.85 39.74
N GLN A 108 -10.45 18.59 39.03
CA GLN A 108 -11.28 19.63 39.67
C GLN A 108 -12.66 19.14 40.15
N GLN A 109 -13.12 17.94 39.77
CA GLN A 109 -14.40 17.41 40.26
C GLN A 109 -14.32 16.75 41.64
N PHE A 110 -13.13 16.40 42.14
CA PHE A 110 -12.98 15.74 43.45
C PHE A 110 -12.76 16.69 44.64
N HIS A 111 -12.61 18.00 44.40
CA HIS A 111 -12.40 18.98 45.48
C HIS A 111 -13.65 19.79 45.89
N ALA A 112 -14.81 19.59 45.26
CA ALA A 112 -16.05 20.29 45.59
C ALA A 112 -17.06 19.47 46.41
N ARG A 113 -16.60 18.42 47.10
CA ARG A 113 -17.37 17.70 48.14
C ARG A 113 -16.54 17.57 49.41
N ARG A 114 -16.33 18.70 50.09
CA ARG A 114 -16.01 18.72 51.52
C ARG A 114 -16.71 19.88 52.18
#